data_AF-A0A3G6N1Q5-F1
#
_entry.id   AF-A0A3G6N1Q5-F1
#
_cell.length_a   1.000
_cell.length_b   1.000
_cell.length_c   1.000
_cell.angle_alpha   90.00
_cell.angle_beta   90.00
_cell.angle_gamma   90.00
#
_symmetry.space_group_name_H-M   'P 1'
#
loop_
_entity.id
_entity.type
_entity.pdbx_description
1 polymer ?
#
loop_
_entity_poly.entity_id
_entity_poly.type
_entity_poly.pdbx_seq_one_letter_code
_entity_poly.pdbx_strand_id
1 'polypeptide(L)'
;MMSVVLTLYSCIHDEMYNSSEILSSKEYSSKSLWKEDEKYIKNVKQVFDQYADKQYFSTTYGDLYWDYALSMGTFDETFLEVPIIKNGKVKEILIAERKADRVYFSRKISTESNNFFNILVFKDRSTHWENYKQ
;
A
#
# COMPACT_ATOMS: atom_id res chain seq x y z
N MET A 1 -45.52 -7.99 -35.23
CA MET A 1 -44.38 -7.19 -34.72
C MET A 1 -43.61 -8.09 -33.77
N MET A 2 -42.51 -8.69 -34.22
CA MET A 2 -41.76 -9.69 -33.46
C MET A 2 -40.55 -8.98 -32.84
N SER A 3 -40.55 -8.80 -31.51
CA SER A 3 -39.44 -8.19 -30.79
C SER A 3 -38.31 -9.21 -30.63
N VAL A 4 -37.12 -8.87 -31.11
CA VAL A 4 -35.88 -9.60 -30.84
C VAL A 4 -35.25 -8.98 -29.59
N VAL A 5 -35.09 -9.78 -28.53
CA VAL A 5 -34.33 -9.40 -27.34
C VAL A 5 -32.89 -9.87 -27.54
N LEU A 6 -31.96 -8.93 -27.61
CA LEU A 6 -30.52 -9.21 -27.61
C LEU A 6 -30.02 -9.18 -26.17
N THR A 7 -29.82 -10.35 -25.59
CA THR A 7 -29.11 -10.51 -24.32
C THR A 7 -27.60 -10.41 -24.56
N LEU A 8 -26.99 -9.32 -24.12
CA LEU A 8 -25.53 -9.20 -24.06
C LEU A 8 -25.03 -9.99 -22.85
N TYR A 9 -24.46 -11.16 -23.11
CA TYR A 9 -23.64 -11.88 -22.14
C TYR A 9 -22.29 -11.14 -22.04
N SER A 10 -22.09 -10.37 -20.97
CA SER A 10 -20.75 -9.92 -20.61
C SER A 10 -20.01 -11.11 -19.98
N CYS A 11 -19.15 -11.76 -20.77
CA CYS A 11 -18.08 -12.56 -20.22
C CYS A 11 -17.19 -11.63 -19.39
N ILE A 12 -17.13 -11.85 -18.08
CA ILE A 12 -16.05 -11.33 -17.25
C ILE A 12 -14.78 -12.00 -17.81
N HIS A 13 -13.95 -11.22 -18.47
CA HIS A 13 -12.62 -11.64 -18.88
C HIS A 13 -11.78 -11.67 -17.60
N ASP A 14 -11.25 -12.83 -17.21
CA ASP A 14 -10.20 -12.93 -16.19
C ASP A 14 -8.97 -12.19 -16.73
N GLU A 15 -8.90 -10.90 -16.46
CA GLU A 15 -7.74 -10.09 -16.80
C GLU A 15 -6.62 -10.40 -15.81
N MET A 16 -5.59 -11.05 -16.34
CA MET A 16 -4.35 -11.41 -15.67
C MET A 16 -3.82 -10.24 -14.82
N TYR A 17 -3.54 -10.56 -13.56
CA TYR A 17 -3.06 -9.66 -12.53
C TYR A 17 -1.69 -9.07 -12.88
N ASN A 18 -1.64 -8.03 -13.71
CA ASN A 18 -0.47 -7.15 -13.82
C ASN A 18 -0.43 -6.27 -12.57
N SER A 19 0.23 -6.77 -11.54
CA SER A 19 0.37 -6.13 -10.22
C SER A 19 1.04 -4.76 -10.26
N SER A 20 1.76 -4.43 -11.33
CA SER A 20 2.55 -3.20 -11.46
C SER A 20 1.75 -1.96 -11.88
N GLU A 21 0.71 -2.07 -12.70
CA GLU A 21 -0.02 -0.89 -13.20
C GLU A 21 -1.08 -0.34 -12.22
N ILE A 22 -1.59 -1.17 -11.31
CA ILE A 22 -2.65 -0.78 -10.37
C ILE A 22 -2.10 0.05 -9.18
N LEU A 23 -0.80 0.01 -8.90
CA LEU A 23 -0.22 0.53 -7.66
C LEU A 23 0.04 2.04 -7.65
N SER A 24 0.13 2.68 -8.83
CA SER A 24 0.54 4.10 -8.90
C SER A 24 -0.64 5.09 -8.90
N SER A 25 -1.86 4.64 -9.24
CA SER A 25 -3.02 5.52 -9.46
C SER A 25 -4.24 5.24 -8.58
N LYS A 26 -4.21 4.19 -7.75
CA LYS A 26 -5.33 3.91 -6.84
C LYS A 26 -5.42 4.95 -5.73
N GLU A 27 -6.64 5.39 -5.45
CA GLU A 27 -6.96 6.16 -4.25
C GLU A 27 -6.53 5.35 -3.02
N TYR A 28 -5.87 6.01 -2.06
CA TYR A 28 -5.42 5.37 -0.83
C TYR A 28 -6.61 4.74 -0.11
N SER A 29 -6.48 3.46 0.24
CA SER A 29 -7.43 2.73 1.08
C SER A 29 -6.66 2.02 2.18
N SER A 30 -6.91 2.40 3.44
CA SER A 30 -6.21 1.78 4.56
C SER A 30 -6.43 0.27 4.59
N LYS A 31 -5.32 -0.48 4.67
CA LYS A 31 -5.25 -1.91 4.98
C LYS A 31 -4.53 -2.16 6.32
N SER A 32 -4.27 -1.09 7.08
CA SER A 32 -3.73 -1.20 8.44
C SER A 32 -4.72 -1.95 9.33
N LEU A 33 -4.18 -2.66 10.32
CA LEU A 33 -4.95 -3.31 11.38
C LEU A 33 -5.27 -2.34 12.53
N TRP A 34 -4.72 -1.12 12.49
CA TRP A 34 -4.85 -0.12 13.54
C TRP A 34 -5.55 1.13 13.04
N LYS A 35 -6.00 1.96 13.99
CA LYS A 35 -6.60 3.26 13.69
C LYS A 35 -5.49 4.29 13.42
N GLU A 36 -5.10 4.37 12.15
CA GLU A 36 -4.09 5.34 11.69
C GLU A 36 -4.66 6.75 11.54
N ASP A 37 -3.76 7.74 11.50
CA ASP A 37 -4.09 9.10 11.08
C ASP A 37 -4.18 9.15 9.54
N GLU A 38 -5.33 8.76 9.00
CA GLU A 38 -5.58 8.76 7.55
C GLU A 38 -5.36 10.13 6.91
N LYS A 39 -5.65 11.22 7.63
CA LYS A 39 -5.47 12.58 7.12
C LYS A 39 -3.98 12.87 6.95
N TYR A 40 -3.17 12.53 7.94
CA TYR A 40 -1.73 12.67 7.85
C TYR A 40 -1.15 11.81 6.73
N ILE A 41 -1.56 10.53 6.62
CA ILE A 41 -1.11 9.63 5.55
C ILE A 41 -1.41 10.19 4.16
N LYS A 42 -2.66 10.63 3.92
CA LYS A 42 -3.07 11.23 2.64
C LYS A 42 -2.25 12.48 2.31
N ASN A 43 -2.01 13.35 3.29
CA ASN A 43 -1.20 14.55 3.10
C ASN A 43 0.26 14.22 2.78
N VAL A 44 0.89 13.30 3.51
CA VAL A 44 2.28 12.88 3.26
C VAL A 44 2.41 12.22 1.88
N LYS A 45 1.45 11.37 1.50
CA LYS A 45 1.38 10.78 0.16
C LYS A 45 1.30 11.87 -0.91
N GLN A 46 0.45 12.88 -0.73
CA GLN A 46 0.32 13.99 -1.66
C GLN A 46 1.63 14.78 -1.81
N VAL A 47 2.32 15.05 -0.70
CA VAL A 47 3.65 15.71 -0.73
C VAL A 47 4.64 14.85 -1.51
N PHE A 48 4.70 13.55 -1.24
CA PHE A 48 5.58 12.65 -1.99
C PHE A 48 5.23 12.65 -3.49
N ASP A 49 3.94 12.51 -3.83
CA ASP A 49 3.45 12.50 -5.21
C ASP A 49 3.77 13.78 -5.98
N GLN A 50 3.79 14.92 -5.28
CA GLN A 50 4.04 16.23 -5.87
C GLN A 50 5.53 16.51 -6.10
N TYR A 51 6.40 16.07 -5.19
CA TYR A 51 7.80 16.50 -5.17
C TYR A 51 8.81 15.39 -5.48
N ALA A 52 8.44 14.11 -5.35
CA ALA A 52 9.34 13.00 -5.65
C ALA A 52 9.29 12.61 -7.13
N ASP A 53 10.45 12.26 -7.70
CA ASP A 53 10.51 11.56 -8.98
C ASP A 53 10.07 10.09 -8.78
N LYS A 54 8.79 9.84 -9.02
CA LYS A 54 8.17 8.53 -8.81
C LYS A 54 8.76 7.45 -9.72
N GLN A 55 9.10 7.79 -10.96
CA GLN A 55 9.64 6.82 -11.91
C GLN A 55 11.05 6.39 -11.49
N TYR A 56 11.90 7.36 -11.13
CA TYR A 56 13.21 7.09 -10.57
C TYR A 56 13.10 6.28 -9.27
N PHE A 57 12.20 6.66 -8.37
CA PHE A 57 12.04 6.00 -7.08
C PHE A 57 11.62 4.53 -7.25
N SER A 58 10.57 4.26 -8.04
CA SER A 58 10.08 2.90 -8.29
C SER A 58 11.15 2.02 -8.93
N THR A 59 11.82 2.51 -9.97
CA THR A 59 12.89 1.77 -10.65
C THR A 59 14.08 1.46 -9.72
N THR A 60 14.48 2.44 -8.91
CA THR A 60 15.67 2.33 -8.06
C THR A 60 15.40 1.52 -6.79
N TYR A 61 14.32 1.80 -6.08
CA TYR A 61 14.06 1.28 -4.73
C TYR A 61 12.89 0.30 -4.67
N GLY A 62 11.90 0.48 -5.54
CA GLY A 62 10.66 -0.30 -5.56
C GLY A 62 9.43 0.56 -5.30
N ASP A 63 8.27 -0.09 -5.25
CA ASP A 63 6.98 0.58 -5.17
C ASP A 63 6.56 0.82 -3.71
N LEU A 64 5.99 1.99 -3.45
CA LEU A 64 5.45 2.35 -2.15
C LEU A 64 4.05 1.79 -1.97
N TYR A 65 3.84 1.04 -0.89
CA TYR A 65 2.56 0.45 -0.55
C TYR A 65 1.86 1.29 0.53
N TRP A 66 1.31 2.43 0.11
CA TRP A 66 0.64 3.40 0.99
C TRP A 66 -0.52 2.82 1.79
N ASP A 67 -1.26 1.86 1.23
CA ASP A 67 -2.37 1.17 1.92
C ASP A 67 -1.94 0.52 3.25
N TYR A 68 -0.66 0.14 3.37
CA TYR A 68 -0.10 -0.49 4.57
C TYR A 68 0.72 0.49 5.42
N ALA A 69 0.59 1.79 5.19
CA ALA A 69 1.33 2.78 5.94
C ALA A 69 0.87 2.84 7.41
N LEU A 70 1.82 3.03 8.34
CA LEU A 70 1.57 3.09 9.78
C LEU A 70 2.02 4.43 10.34
N SER A 71 1.08 5.19 10.90
CA SER A 71 1.36 6.46 11.57
C SER A 71 1.58 6.29 13.07
N MET A 72 1.49 5.09 13.65
CA MET A 72 1.81 4.79 15.06
C MET A 72 0.89 5.42 16.13
N GLY A 73 -0.33 5.83 15.75
CA GLY A 73 -1.52 5.73 16.60
C GLY A 73 -1.80 6.79 17.68
N THR A 74 -1.19 7.97 17.64
CA THR A 74 -1.53 9.14 18.48
C THR A 74 -2.08 10.30 17.63
N PHE A 75 -2.81 11.25 18.23
CA PHE A 75 -3.21 12.48 17.53
C PHE A 75 -2.00 13.41 17.42
N ASP A 76 -1.79 14.04 16.26
CA ASP A 76 -0.61 14.86 15.88
C ASP A 76 0.65 14.08 15.48
N GLU A 77 0.48 12.98 14.75
CA GLU A 77 1.62 12.19 14.32
C GLU A 77 2.68 13.00 13.58
N THR A 78 3.91 12.68 13.93
CA THR A 78 5.09 13.26 13.30
C THR A 78 5.86 12.21 12.52
N PHE A 79 5.38 10.97 12.49
CA PHE A 79 6.09 9.83 11.95
C PHE A 79 5.17 8.94 11.14
N LEU A 80 5.68 8.43 10.02
CA LEU A 80 4.97 7.50 9.15
C LEU A 80 5.97 6.51 8.57
N GLU A 81 5.63 5.23 8.63
CA GLU A 81 6.36 4.17 7.92
C GLU A 81 5.53 3.65 6.75
N VAL A 82 6.16 3.52 5.58
CA VAL A 82 5.54 2.96 4.37
C VAL A 82 6.45 1.86 3.81
N PRO A 83 5.96 0.63 3.60
CA PRO A 83 6.78 -0.42 3.02
C PRO A 83 7.11 -0.15 1.55
N ILE A 84 8.37 -0.37 1.18
CA ILE A 84 8.87 -0.34 -0.19
C ILE A 84 9.03 -1.79 -0.67
N ILE A 85 8.32 -2.13 -1.75
CA ILE A 85 8.24 -3.48 -2.28
C ILE A 85 9.04 -3.56 -3.58
N LYS A 86 9.96 -4.52 -3.64
CA LYS A 86 10.72 -4.82 -4.86
C LYS A 86 10.87 -6.32 -5.02
N ASN A 87 10.54 -6.83 -6.20
CA ASN A 87 10.58 -8.26 -6.53
C ASN A 87 9.73 -9.10 -5.57
N GLY A 88 8.51 -8.63 -5.27
CA GLY A 88 7.52 -9.36 -4.45
C GLY A 88 7.86 -9.48 -2.97
N LYS A 89 8.77 -8.65 -2.44
CA LYS A 89 9.13 -8.61 -1.02
C LYS A 89 9.34 -7.18 -0.55
N VAL A 90 9.06 -6.92 0.72
CA VAL A 90 9.46 -5.67 1.38
C VAL A 90 10.98 -5.67 1.54
N LYS A 91 11.63 -4.65 0.98
CA LYS A 91 13.09 -4.49 0.98
C LYS A 91 13.56 -3.39 1.89
N GLU A 92 12.80 -2.31 1.94
CA GLU A 92 13.10 -1.12 2.71
C GLU A 92 11.81 -0.49 3.19
N ILE A 93 11.93 0.43 4.14
CA ILE A 93 10.83 1.23 4.67
C ILE A 93 11.12 2.69 4.33
N LEU A 94 10.15 3.36 3.71
CA LEU A 94 10.15 4.81 3.64
C LEU A 94 9.68 5.35 4.99
N ILE A 95 10.49 6.22 5.57
CA ILE A 95 10.17 6.98 6.76
C ILE A 95 9.82 8.39 6.34
N ALA A 96 8.68 8.90 6.81
CA ALA A 96 8.32 10.30 6.67
C ALA A 96 8.16 10.95 8.05
N GLU A 97 9.02 11.93 8.33
CA GLU A 97 9.03 12.70 9.57
C GLU A 97 8.51 14.12 9.34
N ARG A 98 7.44 14.51 10.03
CA ARG A 98 6.97 15.90 10.05
C ARG A 98 7.74 16.69 11.11
N LYS A 99 8.44 17.74 10.68
CA LYS A 99 9.09 18.72 11.57
C LYS A 99 8.54 20.09 11.20
N ALA A 100 7.79 20.68 12.14
CA ALA A 100 7.01 21.89 11.92
C ALA A 100 6.08 21.78 10.70
N ASP A 101 6.35 22.54 9.64
CA ASP A 101 5.57 22.65 8.40
C ASP A 101 6.11 21.77 7.26
N ARG A 102 7.17 20.99 7.50
CA ARG A 102 7.84 20.19 6.47
C ARG A 102 7.80 18.71 6.78
N VAL A 103 7.73 17.91 5.72
CA VAL A 103 7.86 16.45 5.78
C VAL A 103 9.22 16.06 5.20
N TYR A 104 9.98 15.30 5.97
CA TYR A 104 11.30 14.80 5.61
C TYR A 104 11.19 13.32 5.29
N PHE A 105 11.64 12.94 4.10
CA PHE A 105 11.64 11.54 3.66
C PHE A 105 13.03 10.94 3.81
N SER A 106 13.10 9.76 4.43
CA SER A 106 14.30 8.95 4.48
C SER A 106 13.96 7.48 4.26
N ARG A 107 14.96 6.63 4.09
CA ARG A 107 14.78 5.18 3.93
C ARG A 107 15.51 4.45 5.03
N LYS A 108 14.87 3.41 5.56
CA LYS A 108 15.42 2.51 6.57
C LYS A 108 15.49 1.10 6.01
N ILE A 109 16.68 0.50 6.11
CA ILE A 109 16.88 -0.93 5.89
C ILE A 109 16.94 -1.58 7.27
N SER A 110 15.90 -2.32 7.64
CA SER A 110 15.82 -3.02 8.92
C SER A 110 15.22 -4.40 8.70
N THR A 111 15.94 -5.45 9.07
CA THR A 111 15.45 -6.83 8.96
C THR A 111 14.16 -7.02 9.74
N GLU A 112 14.06 -6.44 10.94
CA GLU A 112 12.87 -6.54 11.79
C GLU A 112 11.67 -5.86 11.14
N SER A 113 11.80 -4.59 10.74
CA SER A 113 10.71 -3.85 10.11
C SER A 113 10.32 -4.49 8.78
N ASN A 114 11.29 -4.91 7.96
CA ASN A 114 11.02 -5.59 6.70
C ASN A 114 10.26 -6.91 6.93
N ASN A 115 10.62 -7.70 7.94
CA ASN A 115 9.91 -8.93 8.26
C ASN A 115 8.48 -8.65 8.75
N PHE A 116 8.31 -7.66 9.62
CA PHE A 116 7.01 -7.23 10.09
C PHE A 116 6.09 -6.84 8.92
N PHE A 117 6.55 -5.97 8.02
CA PHE A 117 5.74 -5.56 6.87
C PHE A 117 5.56 -6.69 5.85
N ASN A 118 6.53 -7.59 5.67
CA ASN A 118 6.33 -8.78 4.84
C ASN A 118 5.19 -9.66 5.37
N ILE A 119 5.09 -9.85 6.69
CA ILE A 119 3.97 -10.56 7.31
C ILE A 119 2.67 -9.78 7.09
N LEU A 120 2.69 -8.46 7.34
CA LEU A 120 1.50 -7.63 7.24
C LEU A 120 0.90 -7.62 5.82
N VAL A 121 1.77 -7.52 4.81
CA VAL A 121 1.40 -7.40 3.39
C VAL A 121 1.09 -8.75 2.75
N PHE A 122 1.92 -9.77 2.98
CA PHE A 122 1.89 -11.00 2.18
C PHE A 122 1.40 -12.25 2.90
N LYS A 123 1.27 -12.24 4.24
CA LYS A 123 0.81 -13.44 4.95
C LYS A 123 -0.68 -13.68 4.68
N ASP A 124 -0.98 -14.84 4.13
CA ASP A 124 -2.36 -15.31 3.97
C ASP A 124 -3.02 -15.50 5.34
N ARG A 125 -4.24 -14.96 5.48
CA ARG A 125 -5.04 -15.01 6.71
C ARG A 125 -6.20 -16.00 6.60
N SER A 126 -6.42 -16.59 5.43
CA SER A 126 -7.56 -17.46 5.13
C SER A 126 -7.43 -18.90 5.67
N THR A 127 -6.22 -19.32 6.09
CA THR A 127 -5.90 -20.72 6.41
C THR A 127 -6.08 -21.13 7.88
N HIS A 128 -6.49 -20.23 8.77
CA HIS A 128 -6.52 -20.53 10.21
C HIS A 128 -7.81 -21.19 10.75
N TRP A 129 -8.93 -21.17 10.01
CA TRP A 129 -10.22 -21.63 10.54
C TRP A 129 -10.54 -23.11 10.28
N GLU A 130 -9.86 -23.76 9.34
CA GLU A 130 -10.14 -25.17 9.00
C GLU A 130 -9.63 -26.17 10.06
N ASN A 131 -8.65 -25.77 10.87
CA ASN A 131 -8.05 -26.64 11.91
C ASN A 131 -8.85 -26.71 13.22
N TYR A 132 -9.93 -25.94 13.37
CA TYR A 132 -10.77 -25.90 14.58
C TYR A 132 -12.12 -26.60 14.41
N LYS A 133 -12.32 -27.35 13.32
CA LYS A 133 -13.52 -28.16 13.06
C LYS A 133 -13.30 -29.66 13.29
N GLN A 134 -12.48 -30.05 14.27
CA GLN A 134 -12.39 -31.43 14.76
C GLN A 134 -12.95 -31.53 16.17
#